data_AF-A0AAD5BJE5-F1
#
_entry.id   AF-A0AAD5BJE5-F1
#
_cell.length_a   1.000
_cell.length_b   1.000
_cell.length_c   1.000
_cell.angle_alpha   90.00
_cell.angle_beta   90.00
_cell.angle_gamma   90.00
#
_symmetry.space_group_name_H-M   'P 1'
#
loop_
_entity.id
_entity.type
_entity.pdbx_description
1 polymer ?
#
loop_
_entity_poly.entity_id
_entity_poly.type
_entity_poly.pdbx_seq_one_letter_code
_entity_poly.pdbx_strand_id
1 'polypeptide(L)'
;MQACPTSLYEQHRRIDWQSPGNHIVAKNGDIEYYRAELFSLADTFGKYTPIFINDINNQLNFRRHYNELWEYLHDLIMVNNWPINKFSIVGKVVGERLFDRGGYGGARLSIDDSSGKDSIVEIFISLAQYEAIFPVSGTNFGKLVEVRGTFKNWRPVVDSITVVSSVPNDLTRELSHWAIRVKFRETVLQKPWKFVKTMQEEKRLDIEPPKDVRLQVPTEPIRRGPRKSVDIVIDLTGDDDTQDGTPEVEFNDITQRHLENTSEVLLHHKHIYIKLVKESLVVIIKNSFRETTLDDLVSNRYVLNQINVFAEVLQQFHGFHINYRSEIIFRLALYFKESELFEFTDSIIKSAKFQFMYHSIQRKLSTRTQIKTLKYLDYLTKRLQINNCDYKLVNFLIRYIVSTSDLRWKYIKDEIKWIRA
;
A
#
# COMPACT_ATOMS: atom_id res chain seq x y z
N MET A 1 -14.10 1.02 -46.02
CA MET A 1 -13.29 0.61 -44.86
C MET A 1 -12.92 1.87 -44.10
N GLN A 2 -13.58 2.17 -42.99
CA GLN A 2 -13.18 3.27 -42.11
C GLN A 2 -11.90 2.84 -41.38
N ALA A 3 -10.84 3.65 -41.50
CA ALA A 3 -9.59 3.42 -40.78
C ALA A 3 -9.88 3.43 -39.28
N CYS A 4 -9.47 2.37 -38.57
CA CYS A 4 -9.47 2.36 -37.11
C CYS A 4 -8.67 3.59 -36.63
N PRO A 5 -9.25 4.45 -35.75
CA PRO A 5 -8.52 5.59 -35.23
C PRO A 5 -7.28 5.10 -34.48
N THR A 6 -6.11 5.58 -34.89
CA THR A 6 -4.81 5.30 -34.27
C THR A 6 -4.86 5.69 -32.79
N SER A 7 -4.27 4.90 -31.89
CA SER A 7 -4.27 5.18 -30.44
C SER A 7 -3.72 6.58 -30.15
N LEU A 8 -4.27 7.29 -29.15
CA LEU A 8 -3.81 8.63 -28.74
C LEU A 8 -2.27 8.69 -28.60
N TYR A 9 -1.69 7.64 -28.00
CA TYR A 9 -0.27 7.51 -27.73
C TYR A 9 0.61 7.36 -28.98
N GLU A 10 0.01 7.06 -30.14
CA GLU A 10 0.72 6.87 -31.41
C GLU A 10 0.61 8.10 -32.32
N GLN A 11 -0.10 9.15 -31.89
CA GLN A 11 -0.39 10.36 -32.66
C GLN A 11 0.65 11.49 -32.50
N HIS A 12 1.92 11.18 -32.17
CA HIS A 12 3.02 12.16 -32.03
C HIS A 12 3.18 13.14 -33.21
N ARG A 13 2.74 12.76 -34.41
CA ARG A 13 2.72 13.63 -35.61
C ARG A 13 1.72 14.79 -35.53
N ARG A 14 0.79 14.79 -34.58
CA ARG A 14 -0.17 15.88 -34.32
C ARG A 14 0.41 17.04 -33.51
N ILE A 15 1.61 16.86 -32.95
CA ILE A 15 2.27 17.93 -32.19
C ILE A 15 2.91 18.89 -33.18
N ASP A 16 2.56 20.17 -33.08
CA ASP A 16 3.31 21.22 -33.75
C ASP A 16 4.67 21.39 -33.07
N TRP A 17 5.68 20.85 -33.73
CA TRP A 17 7.06 20.87 -33.27
C TRP A 17 7.82 22.16 -33.61
N GLN A 18 7.22 23.09 -34.36
CA GLN A 18 7.83 24.37 -34.72
C GLN A 18 7.71 25.39 -33.59
N SER A 19 6.68 25.26 -32.77
CA SER A 19 6.44 26.12 -31.60
C SER A 19 7.09 25.54 -30.33
N PRO A 20 8.01 26.27 -29.67
CA PRO A 20 8.63 25.82 -28.43
C PRO A 20 7.59 25.56 -27.33
N GLY A 21 7.69 24.42 -26.64
CA GLY A 21 6.85 24.10 -25.50
C GLY A 21 5.46 23.52 -25.81
N ASN A 22 5.03 23.45 -27.07
CA ASN A 22 3.72 22.87 -27.45
C ASN A 22 3.53 21.39 -27.09
N HIS A 23 4.62 20.69 -26.78
CA HIS A 23 4.62 19.30 -26.33
C HIS A 23 4.53 19.16 -24.81
N ILE A 24 4.51 20.27 -24.06
CA ILE A 24 4.48 20.31 -22.60
C ILE A 24 3.09 20.81 -22.17
N VAL A 25 2.40 20.02 -21.35
CA VAL A 25 1.06 20.36 -20.83
C VAL A 25 1.11 21.08 -19.49
N ALA A 26 2.12 20.80 -18.67
CA ALA A 26 2.31 21.41 -17.36
C ALA A 26 3.79 21.39 -16.96
N LYS A 27 4.20 22.33 -16.11
CA LYS A 27 5.52 22.34 -15.46
C LYS A 27 5.37 22.49 -13.95
N ASN A 28 6.20 21.79 -13.20
CA ASN A 28 6.32 21.95 -11.75
C ASN A 28 7.81 21.93 -11.38
N GLY A 29 8.39 23.11 -11.17
CA GLY A 29 9.85 23.27 -11.04
C GLY A 29 10.55 22.74 -12.29
N ASP A 30 11.50 21.83 -12.10
CA ASP A 30 12.29 21.21 -13.19
C ASP A 30 11.56 20.06 -13.91
N ILE A 31 10.36 19.68 -13.45
CA ILE A 31 9.58 18.58 -14.02
C ILE A 31 8.66 19.11 -15.10
N GLU A 32 8.73 18.51 -16.28
CA GLU A 32 7.87 18.81 -17.42
C GLU A 32 6.94 17.62 -17.67
N TYR A 33 5.64 17.89 -17.72
CA TYR A 33 4.64 16.90 -18.09
C TYR A 33 4.33 17.06 -19.57
N TYR A 34 4.47 15.98 -20.32
CA TYR A 34 4.37 15.99 -21.77
C TYR A 34 2.99 15.61 -22.25
N ARG A 35 2.66 16.01 -23.47
CA ARG A 35 1.46 15.57 -24.18
C ARG A 35 1.40 14.04 -24.30
N ALA A 36 0.21 13.48 -24.18
CA ALA A 36 -0.02 12.03 -24.19
C ALA A 36 0.48 11.37 -25.49
N GLU A 37 0.42 12.09 -26.60
CA GLU A 37 0.92 11.66 -27.90
C GLU A 37 2.42 11.33 -27.89
N LEU A 38 3.17 11.74 -26.85
CA LEU A 38 4.59 11.39 -26.66
C LEU A 38 4.83 10.20 -25.75
N PHE A 39 3.82 9.68 -25.06
CA PHE A 39 4.07 8.65 -24.04
C PHE A 39 4.67 7.38 -24.63
N SER A 40 4.31 7.01 -25.87
CA SER A 40 4.92 5.87 -26.57
C SER A 40 6.42 5.99 -26.81
N LEU A 41 6.99 7.18 -26.64
CA LEU A 41 8.41 7.46 -26.79
C LEU A 41 9.19 7.34 -25.47
N ALA A 42 8.48 7.25 -24.34
CA ALA A 42 9.10 7.03 -23.03
C ALA A 42 9.54 5.56 -22.89
N ASP A 43 10.71 5.33 -22.30
CA ASP A 43 11.26 3.98 -22.15
C ASP A 43 10.41 3.05 -21.26
N THR A 44 9.58 3.65 -20.40
CA THR A 44 8.65 2.98 -19.47
C THR A 44 7.31 2.60 -20.12
N PHE A 45 7.03 3.06 -21.33
CA PHE A 45 5.75 2.82 -22.00
C PHE A 45 5.78 1.56 -22.87
N GLY A 46 4.71 0.77 -22.80
CA GLY A 46 4.55 -0.48 -23.57
C GLY A 46 5.32 -1.69 -23.02
N LYS A 47 6.13 -1.50 -21.96
CA LYS A 47 6.97 -2.54 -21.34
C LYS A 47 6.59 -2.73 -19.88
N TYR A 48 6.69 -3.96 -19.37
CA TYR A 48 6.47 -4.24 -17.94
C TYR A 48 7.57 -3.58 -17.10
N THR A 49 7.23 -2.44 -16.50
CA THR A 49 8.18 -1.63 -15.74
C THR A 49 8.22 -2.10 -14.29
N PRO A 50 9.40 -2.46 -13.74
CA PRO A 50 9.51 -2.86 -12.34
C PRO A 50 9.33 -1.64 -11.44
N ILE A 51 8.24 -1.63 -10.67
CA ILE A 51 7.89 -0.53 -9.76
C ILE A 51 7.56 -1.05 -8.37
N PHE A 52 7.50 -0.15 -7.41
CA PHE A 52 6.99 -0.42 -6.07
C PHE A 52 5.48 -0.20 -6.02
N ILE A 53 4.78 -0.91 -5.13
CA ILE A 53 3.35 -0.74 -4.89
C ILE A 53 3.05 0.66 -4.39
N ASN A 54 3.93 1.23 -3.56
CA ASN A 54 3.80 2.60 -3.09
C ASN A 54 3.75 3.61 -4.26
N ASP A 55 4.36 3.33 -5.41
CA ASP A 55 4.26 4.19 -6.61
C ASP A 55 2.88 4.11 -7.28
N ILE A 56 2.25 2.94 -7.27
CA ILE A 56 0.88 2.75 -7.80
C ILE A 56 -0.12 3.53 -6.95
N ASN A 57 0.02 3.43 -5.62
CA ASN A 57 -0.91 4.04 -4.67
C ASN A 57 -0.73 5.56 -4.56
N ASN A 58 0.49 6.08 -4.80
CA ASN A 58 0.80 7.52 -4.77
C ASN A 58 0.92 8.14 -6.18
N GLN A 59 0.01 7.76 -7.08
CA GLN A 59 -0.01 8.25 -8.46
C GLN A 59 -0.36 9.74 -8.58
N LEU A 60 0.12 10.36 -9.67
CA LEU A 60 -0.21 11.73 -10.04
C LEU A 60 -1.73 11.95 -10.18
N ASN A 61 -2.21 13.10 -9.71
CA ASN A 61 -3.55 13.55 -10.05
C ASN A 61 -3.58 14.08 -11.49
N PHE A 62 -4.01 13.23 -12.44
CA PHE A 62 -4.11 13.59 -13.87
C PHE A 62 -5.02 14.78 -14.13
N ARG A 63 -6.13 14.91 -13.40
CA ARG A 63 -7.07 16.02 -13.57
C ARG A 63 -6.42 17.38 -13.34
N ARG A 64 -5.44 17.45 -12.43
CA ARG A 64 -4.68 18.68 -12.14
C ARG A 64 -3.70 19.06 -13.25
N HIS A 65 -3.17 18.09 -14.00
CA HIS A 65 -2.06 18.31 -14.93
C HIS A 65 -2.47 18.24 -16.41
N TYR A 66 -3.48 17.43 -16.73
CA TYR A 66 -3.90 17.11 -18.09
C TYR A 66 -5.29 17.68 -18.44
N ASN A 67 -5.91 18.45 -17.55
CA ASN A 67 -7.23 19.07 -17.73
C ASN A 67 -8.20 18.10 -18.40
N GLU A 68 -8.84 18.48 -19.52
CA GLU A 68 -9.85 17.69 -20.24
C GLU A 68 -9.34 16.36 -20.81
N LEU A 69 -8.02 16.18 -20.97
CA LEU A 69 -7.45 14.93 -21.50
C LEU A 69 -7.40 13.81 -20.48
N TRP A 70 -7.57 14.12 -19.19
CA TRP A 70 -7.42 13.14 -18.10
C TRP A 70 -8.33 11.92 -18.27
N GLU A 71 -9.53 12.08 -18.82
CA GLU A 71 -10.51 10.99 -19.01
C GLU A 71 -10.01 9.90 -19.96
N TYR A 72 -9.09 10.25 -20.87
CA TYR A 72 -8.50 9.34 -21.84
C TYR A 72 -7.23 8.65 -21.33
N LEU A 73 -6.73 9.02 -20.14
CA LEU A 73 -5.48 8.52 -19.55
C LEU A 73 -5.74 7.52 -18.42
N HIS A 74 -6.83 6.76 -18.53
CA HIS A 74 -7.29 5.84 -17.51
C HIS A 74 -6.56 4.50 -17.49
N ASP A 75 -5.68 4.25 -18.47
CA ASP A 75 -4.94 3.01 -18.69
C ASP A 75 -3.46 3.11 -18.33
N LEU A 76 -3.07 4.14 -17.58
CA LEU A 76 -1.70 4.33 -17.11
C LEU A 76 -1.65 5.05 -15.75
N ILE A 77 -0.46 5.03 -15.15
CA ILE A 77 -0.10 5.88 -14.02
C ILE A 77 1.12 6.74 -14.39
N MET A 78 1.41 7.73 -13.55
CA MET A 78 2.61 8.56 -13.65
C MET A 78 3.43 8.43 -12.37
N VAL A 79 4.70 8.04 -12.53
CA VAL A 79 5.69 8.05 -11.46
C VAL A 79 6.68 9.15 -11.78
N ASN A 80 6.74 10.18 -10.93
CA ASN A 80 7.37 11.47 -11.27
C ASN A 80 6.68 12.08 -12.51
N ASN A 81 7.28 12.01 -13.70
CA ASN A 81 6.63 12.33 -14.99
C ASN A 81 6.78 11.21 -16.04
N TRP A 82 7.11 9.99 -15.61
CA TRP A 82 7.22 8.82 -16.48
C TRP A 82 5.86 8.15 -16.66
N PRO A 83 5.35 8.01 -17.90
CA PRO A 83 4.09 7.30 -18.16
C PRO A 83 4.31 5.78 -18.09
N ILE A 84 3.51 5.08 -17.29
CA ILE A 84 3.60 3.63 -17.11
C ILE A 84 2.23 3.01 -17.36
N ASN A 85 2.07 2.28 -18.46
CA ASN A 85 0.84 1.55 -18.80
C ASN A 85 0.93 0.03 -18.53
N LYS A 86 2.15 -0.50 -18.34
CA LYS A 86 2.42 -1.89 -17.96
C LYS A 86 3.36 -1.95 -16.77
N PHE A 87 2.99 -2.70 -15.74
CA PHE A 87 3.73 -2.77 -14.47
C PHE A 87 4.21 -4.19 -14.16
N SER A 88 5.30 -4.30 -13.40
CA SER A 88 5.73 -5.52 -12.70
C SER A 88 5.99 -5.19 -11.23
N ILE A 89 5.22 -5.80 -10.33
CA ILE A 89 5.41 -5.70 -8.88
C ILE A 89 5.78 -7.07 -8.32
N VAL A 90 6.53 -7.08 -7.22
CA VAL A 90 6.82 -8.29 -6.46
C VAL A 90 6.50 -7.99 -5.01
N GLY A 91 5.75 -8.89 -4.38
CA GLY A 91 5.38 -8.76 -2.99
C GLY A 91 4.84 -10.07 -2.44
N LYS A 92 4.66 -10.11 -1.13
CA LYS A 92 4.08 -11.24 -0.42
C LYS A 92 2.56 -11.21 -0.53
N VAL A 93 1.96 -12.37 -0.64
CA VAL A 93 0.51 -12.50 -0.44
C VAL A 93 0.22 -12.32 1.05
N VAL A 94 -0.49 -11.24 1.43
CA VAL A 94 -0.88 -10.93 2.81
C VAL A 94 -2.38 -11.07 3.06
N GLY A 95 -3.14 -11.34 2.01
CA GLY A 95 -4.59 -11.55 2.10
C GLY A 95 -5.12 -12.30 0.90
N GLU A 96 -6.12 -13.14 1.14
CA GLU A 96 -6.74 -13.97 0.12
C GLU A 96 -8.25 -14.04 0.36
N ARG A 97 -9.03 -13.85 -0.70
CA ARG A 97 -10.46 -14.08 -0.69
C ARG A 97 -10.93 -14.65 -2.02
N LEU A 98 -11.34 -15.90 -2.00
CA LEU A 98 -12.05 -16.52 -3.12
C LEU A 98 -13.48 -16.01 -3.20
N PHE A 99 -13.98 -15.86 -4.41
CA PHE A 99 -15.38 -15.55 -4.66
C PHE A 99 -15.86 -16.33 -5.87
N ASP A 100 -17.11 -16.79 -5.79
CA ASP A 100 -17.83 -17.39 -6.90
C ASP A 100 -19.23 -16.77 -6.94
N ARG A 101 -19.52 -16.04 -8.01
CA ARG A 101 -20.83 -15.39 -8.22
C ARG A 101 -21.27 -15.56 -9.65
N GLY A 102 -22.33 -16.35 -9.85
CA GLY A 102 -23.10 -16.37 -11.11
C GLY A 102 -22.28 -16.71 -12.35
N GLY A 103 -21.36 -17.68 -12.25
CA GLY A 103 -20.51 -18.11 -13.36
C GLY A 103 -19.23 -17.30 -13.56
N TYR A 104 -18.99 -16.29 -12.70
CA TYR A 104 -17.73 -15.56 -12.64
C TYR A 104 -17.07 -15.82 -11.27
N GLY A 105 -16.08 -16.72 -11.28
CA GLY A 105 -15.25 -17.06 -10.13
C GLY A 105 -13.87 -16.45 -10.22
N GLY A 106 -13.31 -16.07 -9.08
CA GLY A 106 -11.95 -15.54 -9.01
C GLY A 106 -11.42 -15.42 -7.60
N ALA A 107 -10.21 -14.89 -7.50
CA ALA A 107 -9.56 -14.60 -6.24
C ALA A 107 -9.23 -13.12 -6.16
N ARG A 108 -9.48 -12.53 -4.99
CA ARG A 108 -8.89 -11.26 -4.60
C ARG A 108 -7.68 -11.54 -3.72
N LEU A 109 -6.53 -11.05 -4.14
CA LEU A 109 -5.28 -11.18 -3.39
C LEU A 109 -4.83 -9.79 -2.94
N SER A 110 -4.38 -9.69 -1.69
CA SER A 110 -3.68 -8.52 -1.17
C SER A 110 -2.20 -8.81 -1.23
N ILE A 111 -1.46 -8.00 -1.99
CA ILE A 111 -0.01 -8.13 -2.18
C ILE A 111 0.68 -6.98 -1.46
N ASP A 112 1.70 -7.28 -0.67
CA ASP A 112 2.51 -6.31 0.08
C ASP A 112 3.98 -6.41 -0.32
N ASP A 113 4.59 -5.30 -0.73
CA ASP A 113 6.03 -5.21 -1.04
C ASP A 113 6.84 -4.44 -0.01
N SER A 114 6.21 -3.99 1.09
CA SER A 114 6.80 -3.22 2.19
C SER A 114 7.51 -1.92 1.78
N SER A 115 7.21 -1.38 0.59
CA SER A 115 7.88 -0.19 0.04
C SER A 115 7.49 1.15 0.68
N GLY A 116 6.59 1.17 1.66
CA GLY A 116 6.12 2.40 2.32
C GLY A 116 4.80 2.26 3.06
N LYS A 117 4.19 3.40 3.41
CA LYS A 117 2.91 3.47 4.13
C LYS A 117 1.76 2.82 3.36
N ASP A 118 1.79 2.94 2.02
CA ASP A 118 0.78 2.38 1.12
C ASP A 118 1.40 1.29 0.24
N SER A 119 2.02 0.29 0.87
CA SER A 119 2.73 -0.82 0.21
C SER A 119 1.84 -2.02 -0.16
N ILE A 120 0.54 -1.95 0.16
CA ILE A 120 -0.42 -3.01 -0.13
C ILE A 120 -1.27 -2.65 -1.35
N VAL A 121 -1.45 -3.60 -2.27
CA VAL A 121 -2.39 -3.50 -3.39
C VAL A 121 -3.31 -4.71 -3.46
N GLU A 122 -4.60 -4.47 -3.68
CA GLU A 122 -5.55 -5.54 -4.00
C GLU A 122 -5.56 -5.81 -5.50
N ILE A 123 -5.34 -7.07 -5.90
CA ILE A 123 -5.44 -7.53 -7.28
C ILE A 123 -6.55 -8.58 -7.41
N PHE A 124 -7.10 -8.66 -8.62
CA PHE A 124 -8.09 -9.67 -8.98
C PHE A 124 -7.49 -10.58 -10.04
N ILE A 125 -7.60 -11.88 -9.80
CA ILE A 125 -7.22 -12.91 -10.77
C ILE A 125 -8.39 -13.87 -11.00
N SER A 126 -8.43 -14.44 -12.20
CA SER A 126 -9.41 -15.48 -12.52
C SER A 126 -9.18 -16.73 -11.67
N LEU A 127 -10.22 -17.55 -11.49
CA LEU A 127 -10.09 -18.81 -10.77
C LEU A 127 -9.06 -19.73 -11.42
N ALA A 128 -9.01 -19.78 -12.76
CA ALA A 128 -8.03 -20.56 -13.51
C ALA A 128 -6.58 -20.10 -13.25
N GLN A 129 -6.33 -18.78 -13.21
CA GLN A 129 -5.00 -18.26 -12.84
C GLN A 129 -4.66 -18.62 -11.40
N TYR A 130 -5.62 -18.50 -10.48
CA TYR A 130 -5.42 -18.81 -9.06
C TYR A 130 -5.07 -20.29 -8.86
N GLU A 131 -5.85 -21.21 -9.43
CA GLU A 131 -5.62 -22.66 -9.30
C GLU A 131 -4.29 -23.09 -9.93
N ALA A 132 -3.87 -22.43 -11.01
CA ALA A 132 -2.59 -22.71 -11.66
C ALA A 132 -1.37 -22.33 -10.79
N ILE A 133 -1.47 -21.27 -9.98
CA ILE A 133 -0.36 -20.79 -9.15
C ILE A 133 -0.44 -21.29 -7.70
N PHE A 134 -1.64 -21.58 -7.21
CA PHE A 134 -1.93 -21.95 -5.84
C PHE A 134 -2.76 -23.24 -5.79
N PRO A 135 -2.11 -24.41 -5.92
CA PRO A 135 -2.80 -25.70 -5.95
C PRO A 135 -3.48 -26.05 -4.62
N VAL A 136 -3.10 -25.40 -3.52
CA VAL A 136 -3.69 -25.61 -2.18
C VAL A 136 -4.17 -24.26 -1.64
N SER A 137 -5.48 -24.05 -1.61
CA SER A 137 -6.10 -22.84 -1.07
C SER A 137 -5.82 -22.65 0.42
N GLY A 138 -5.75 -21.40 0.88
CA GLY A 138 -5.54 -21.08 2.30
C GLY A 138 -4.12 -21.26 2.83
N THR A 139 -3.17 -21.66 1.98
CA THR A 139 -1.75 -21.84 2.34
C THR A 139 -0.83 -20.84 1.64
N ASN A 140 -1.40 -19.78 1.07
CA ASN A 140 -0.67 -18.87 0.17
C ASN A 140 -0.08 -17.66 0.87
N PHE A 141 -0.47 -17.41 2.11
CA PHE A 141 0.06 -16.33 2.92
C PHE A 141 1.59 -16.40 3.02
N GLY A 142 2.25 -15.26 2.86
CA GLY A 142 3.72 -15.12 2.92
C GLY A 142 4.47 -15.60 1.68
N LYS A 143 3.82 -16.26 0.71
CA LYS A 143 4.45 -16.61 -0.57
C LYS A 143 4.77 -15.35 -1.36
N LEU A 144 5.95 -15.33 -1.95
CA LEU A 144 6.41 -14.21 -2.78
C LEU A 144 5.91 -14.41 -4.21
N VAL A 145 5.21 -13.43 -4.76
CA VAL A 145 4.68 -13.46 -6.13
C VAL A 145 5.18 -12.29 -6.96
N GLU A 146 5.40 -12.53 -8.25
CA GLU A 146 5.55 -11.48 -9.25
C GLU A 146 4.21 -11.32 -9.97
N VAL A 147 3.73 -10.09 -10.03
CA VAL A 147 2.49 -9.72 -10.70
C VAL A 147 2.83 -8.77 -11.84
N ARG A 148 2.45 -9.14 -13.05
CA ARG A 148 2.55 -8.29 -14.24
C ARG A 148 1.17 -7.95 -14.73
N GLY A 149 0.99 -6.71 -15.13
CA GLY A 149 -0.33 -6.22 -15.50
C GLY A 149 -0.34 -4.89 -16.23
N THR A 150 -1.55 -4.46 -16.50
CA THR A 150 -1.90 -3.18 -17.13
C THR A 150 -2.82 -2.39 -16.21
N PHE A 151 -3.12 -1.13 -16.55
CA PHE A 151 -4.10 -0.36 -15.80
C PHE A 151 -5.41 -0.26 -16.57
N LYS A 152 -6.53 -0.26 -15.84
CA LYS A 152 -7.86 0.07 -16.36
C LYS A 152 -8.59 0.90 -15.31
N ASN A 153 -9.05 2.09 -15.69
CA ASN A 153 -9.63 3.06 -14.74
C ASN A 153 -8.70 3.36 -13.56
N TRP A 154 -7.40 3.52 -13.85
CA TRP A 154 -6.31 3.73 -12.86
C TRP A 154 -6.17 2.62 -11.82
N ARG A 155 -6.73 1.44 -12.08
CA ARG A 155 -6.63 0.27 -11.22
C ARG A 155 -5.81 -0.83 -11.90
N PRO A 156 -5.00 -1.58 -11.15
CA PRO A 156 -4.22 -2.67 -11.70
C PRO A 156 -5.14 -3.80 -12.20
N VAL A 157 -4.84 -4.31 -13.39
CA VAL A 157 -5.43 -5.49 -14.01
C VAL A 157 -4.30 -6.48 -14.27
N VAL A 158 -4.46 -7.71 -13.77
CA VAL A 158 -3.41 -8.72 -13.85
C VAL A 158 -3.42 -9.40 -15.20
N ASP A 159 -2.29 -9.33 -15.92
CA ASP A 159 -2.07 -10.10 -17.14
C ASP A 159 -1.52 -11.48 -16.78
N SER A 160 -0.54 -11.52 -15.88
CA SER A 160 0.07 -12.76 -15.40
C SER A 160 0.56 -12.62 -13.97
N ILE A 161 0.53 -13.72 -13.22
CA ILE A 161 1.03 -13.82 -11.87
C ILE A 161 1.83 -15.12 -11.75
N THR A 162 2.96 -15.09 -11.05
CA THR A 162 3.82 -16.25 -10.83
C THR A 162 4.33 -16.29 -9.41
N VAL A 163 4.39 -17.49 -8.82
CA VAL A 163 5.02 -17.69 -7.51
C VAL A 163 6.53 -17.65 -7.71
N VAL A 164 7.13 -16.57 -7.21
CA VAL A 164 8.59 -16.36 -7.21
C VAL A 164 9.22 -17.18 -6.09
N SER A 165 8.59 -17.28 -4.92
CA SER A 165 9.02 -18.20 -3.87
C SER A 165 7.82 -18.89 -3.25
N SER A 166 7.83 -20.21 -3.28
CA SER A 166 6.86 -21.05 -2.58
C SER A 166 7.16 -21.16 -1.09
N VAL A 167 8.41 -20.85 -0.69
CA VAL A 167 8.84 -20.78 0.70
C VAL A 167 8.32 -19.46 1.27
N PRO A 168 7.45 -19.49 2.30
CA PRO A 168 7.03 -18.27 2.97
C PRO A 168 8.23 -17.51 3.52
N ASN A 169 8.23 -16.18 3.39
CA ASN A 169 9.27 -15.30 3.94
C ASN A 169 10.70 -15.57 3.44
N ASP A 170 10.86 -15.95 2.16
CA ASP A 170 12.16 -16.02 1.49
C ASP A 170 12.77 -14.61 1.31
N LEU A 171 13.41 -14.12 2.37
CA LEU A 171 14.03 -12.80 2.44
C LEU A 171 15.11 -12.61 1.36
N THR A 172 15.83 -13.67 0.99
CA THR A 172 16.89 -13.57 -0.02
C THR A 172 16.31 -13.23 -1.39
N ARG A 173 15.21 -13.89 -1.79
CA ARG A 173 14.52 -13.55 -3.04
C ARG A 173 13.84 -12.19 -2.96
N GLU A 174 13.27 -11.84 -1.81
CA GLU A 174 12.68 -10.52 -1.57
C GLU A 174 13.71 -9.40 -1.76
N LEU A 175 14.87 -9.48 -1.09
CA LEU A 175 15.98 -8.53 -1.21
C LEU A 175 16.52 -8.45 -2.63
N SER A 176 16.60 -9.57 -3.34
CA SER A 176 17.02 -9.61 -4.75
C SER A 176 16.04 -8.81 -5.64
N HIS A 177 14.74 -8.95 -5.41
CA HIS A 177 13.72 -8.20 -6.15
C HIS A 177 13.62 -6.73 -5.75
N TRP A 178 13.90 -6.41 -4.49
CA TRP A 178 14.08 -5.04 -4.03
C TRP A 178 15.27 -4.37 -4.72
N ALA A 179 16.43 -5.03 -4.77
CA ALA A 179 17.63 -4.49 -5.42
C ALA A 179 17.37 -4.14 -6.90
N ILE A 180 16.63 -4.97 -7.64
CA ILE A 180 16.23 -4.70 -9.02
C ILE A 180 15.41 -3.40 -9.11
N ARG A 181 14.43 -3.22 -8.21
CA ARG A 181 13.51 -2.07 -8.22
C ARG A 181 14.17 -0.79 -7.74
N VAL A 182 14.97 -0.85 -6.69
CA VAL A 182 15.78 0.28 -6.20
C VAL A 182 16.70 0.75 -7.32
N LYS A 183 17.45 -0.16 -7.95
CA LYS A 183 18.35 0.18 -9.06
C LYS A 183 17.59 0.79 -10.24
N PHE A 184 16.44 0.22 -10.61
CA PHE A 184 15.61 0.79 -11.69
C PHE A 184 15.10 2.19 -11.33
N ARG A 185 14.67 2.39 -10.08
CA ARG A 185 14.20 3.70 -9.60
C ARG A 185 15.32 4.73 -9.68
N GLU A 186 16.50 4.44 -9.15
CA GLU A 186 17.65 5.36 -9.15
C GLU A 186 18.10 5.72 -10.57
N THR A 187 18.10 4.74 -11.47
CA THR A 187 18.62 4.92 -12.83
C THR A 187 17.61 5.56 -13.79
N VAL A 188 16.30 5.31 -13.60
CA VAL A 188 15.24 5.73 -14.53
C VAL A 188 14.26 6.70 -13.86
N LEU A 189 13.54 6.25 -12.82
CA LEU A 189 12.34 6.95 -12.33
C LEU A 189 12.63 8.16 -11.45
N GLN A 190 13.76 8.18 -10.74
CA GLN A 190 14.14 9.25 -9.81
C GLN A 190 14.42 10.55 -10.56
N LYS A 191 15.07 10.46 -11.73
CA LYS A 191 15.30 11.63 -12.59
C LYS A 191 14.04 11.85 -13.45
N PRO A 192 13.53 13.09 -13.55
CA PRO A 192 12.41 13.37 -14.44
C PRO A 192 12.77 13.01 -15.88
N TRP A 193 11.83 12.38 -16.58
CA TRP A 193 11.91 12.19 -18.02
C TRP A 193 12.13 13.53 -18.70
N LYS A 194 13.12 13.58 -19.59
CA LYS A 194 13.35 14.71 -20.48
C LYS A 194 13.18 14.24 -21.91
N PHE A 195 12.17 14.78 -22.58
CA PHE A 195 11.96 14.52 -23.98
C PHE A 195 12.97 15.33 -24.82
N VAL A 196 13.81 14.65 -25.60
CA VAL A 196 14.76 15.27 -26.53
C VAL A 196 14.39 14.85 -27.95
N LYS A 197 13.99 15.83 -28.78
CA LYS A 197 13.50 15.61 -30.16
C LYS A 197 14.55 14.93 -31.07
N THR A 198 15.83 15.09 -30.77
CA THR A 198 16.94 14.87 -31.72
C THR A 198 17.49 13.44 -31.82
N MET A 199 16.95 12.41 -31.13
CA MET A 199 17.59 11.07 -31.12
C MET A 199 16.71 9.88 -31.54
N GLN A 200 15.41 10.06 -31.84
CA GLN A 200 14.51 8.92 -32.10
C GLN A 200 14.00 8.80 -33.54
N GLU A 201 14.19 9.81 -34.39
CA GLU A 201 13.91 9.67 -35.83
C GLU A 201 14.97 8.81 -36.53
N GLU A 202 16.24 8.83 -36.08
CA GLU A 202 17.31 8.02 -36.67
C GLU A 202 17.20 6.52 -36.31
N LYS A 203 16.75 6.17 -35.09
CA LYS A 203 16.61 4.77 -34.66
C LYS A 203 15.56 3.94 -35.43
N ARG A 204 14.69 4.59 -36.23
CA ARG A 204 13.66 3.91 -37.03
C ARG A 204 14.03 3.73 -38.50
N LEU A 205 15.09 4.36 -38.99
CA LEU A 205 15.49 4.27 -40.40
C LEU A 205 16.40 3.06 -40.71
N ASP A 206 16.92 2.36 -39.70
CA ASP A 206 17.89 1.26 -39.89
C ASP A 206 17.30 -0.16 -39.74
N ILE A 207 15.99 -0.35 -39.97
CA ILE A 207 15.41 -1.70 -40.11
C ILE A 207 14.80 -1.83 -41.50
N GLU A 208 15.65 -1.87 -42.53
CA GLU A 208 15.30 -2.58 -43.75
C GLU A 208 15.51 -4.09 -43.53
N PRO A 209 14.57 -4.96 -43.91
CA PRO A 209 14.77 -6.39 -43.84
C PRO A 209 15.81 -6.82 -44.89
N PRO A 210 16.84 -7.60 -44.55
CA PRO A 210 17.77 -8.09 -45.55
C PRO A 210 17.02 -9.06 -46.49
N LYS A 211 17.04 -8.70 -47.78
CA LYS A 211 16.65 -9.57 -48.89
C LYS A 211 17.59 -10.77 -48.96
N ASP A 212 16.99 -11.93 -49.18
CA ASP A 212 17.55 -13.17 -49.73
C ASP A 212 19.08 -13.34 -49.71
N VAL A 213 19.57 -14.14 -48.77
CA VAL A 213 20.85 -14.85 -48.94
C VAL A 213 20.63 -16.34 -48.69
N ARG A 214 20.74 -17.09 -49.78
CA ARG A 214 20.69 -18.57 -49.84
C ARG A 214 21.71 -19.18 -48.88
N LEU A 215 21.25 -20.13 -48.07
CA LEU A 215 22.07 -21.09 -47.34
C LEU A 215 22.88 -21.94 -48.34
N GLN A 216 24.20 -21.87 -48.26
CA GLN A 216 25.08 -22.94 -48.71
C GLN A 216 25.67 -23.64 -47.47
N VAL A 217 25.38 -24.92 -47.37
CA VAL A 217 26.02 -25.86 -46.44
C VAL A 217 27.31 -26.35 -47.09
N PRO A 218 28.43 -26.39 -46.34
CA PRO A 218 29.39 -27.46 -46.55
C PRO A 218 29.56 -28.32 -45.29
N THR A 219 29.35 -29.60 -45.54
CA THR A 219 29.59 -30.81 -44.76
C THR A 219 31.07 -30.93 -44.34
N GLU A 220 31.36 -31.31 -43.08
CA GLU A 220 32.18 -32.49 -42.71
C GLU A 220 32.49 -32.58 -41.18
N PRO A 221 32.86 -33.77 -40.65
CA PRO A 221 32.38 -34.27 -39.36
C PRO A 221 33.41 -34.16 -38.22
N ILE A 222 32.92 -33.88 -37.00
CA ILE A 222 33.74 -33.93 -35.78
C ILE A 222 33.66 -35.32 -35.15
N ARG A 223 34.84 -35.97 -35.07
CA ARG A 223 35.10 -37.28 -34.47
C ARG A 223 34.96 -37.26 -32.94
N ARG A 224 34.49 -38.37 -32.38
CA ARG A 224 34.37 -38.64 -30.94
C ARG A 224 35.70 -39.05 -30.30
N GLY A 225 35.96 -38.47 -29.13
CA GLY A 225 36.58 -39.09 -27.95
C GLY A 225 38.09 -38.90 -27.75
N PRO A 226 38.64 -39.20 -26.54
CA PRO A 226 37.99 -39.59 -25.28
C PRO A 226 38.39 -38.74 -24.04
N ARG A 227 37.64 -38.98 -22.95
CA ARG A 227 37.83 -38.49 -21.58
C ARG A 227 39.21 -38.83 -21.00
N LYS A 228 39.77 -37.92 -20.20
CA LYS A 228 40.71 -38.24 -19.10
C LYS A 228 40.26 -37.54 -17.82
N SER A 229 40.13 -38.37 -16.78
CA SER A 229 40.01 -38.05 -15.36
C SER A 229 41.34 -37.54 -14.81
N VAL A 230 41.28 -36.62 -13.86
CA VAL A 230 42.38 -36.30 -12.95
C VAL A 230 41.80 -36.06 -11.56
N ASP A 231 42.09 -36.98 -10.65
CA ASP A 231 42.08 -36.79 -9.19
C ASP A 231 43.26 -35.89 -8.79
N ILE A 232 43.13 -35.12 -7.70
CA ILE A 232 44.21 -34.79 -6.74
C ILE A 232 43.54 -34.21 -5.48
N VAL A 233 43.50 -35.00 -4.39
CA VAL A 233 44.30 -34.95 -3.15
C VAL A 233 43.93 -33.81 -2.18
N ILE A 234 43.44 -34.24 -1.02
CA ILE A 234 43.29 -33.50 0.24
C ILE A 234 44.65 -33.50 0.94
N ASP A 235 45.09 -32.35 1.44
CA ASP A 235 46.14 -32.29 2.46
C ASP A 235 45.69 -31.39 3.60
N LEU A 236 45.85 -31.90 4.82
CA LEU A 236 45.47 -31.32 6.10
C LEU A 236 46.74 -31.03 6.89
N THR A 237 46.97 -29.77 7.25
CA THR A 237 47.77 -29.41 8.42
C THR A 237 47.15 -28.18 9.06
N GLY A 238 46.76 -28.30 10.32
CA GLY A 238 46.14 -27.23 11.11
C GLY A 238 47.15 -26.25 11.71
N ASP A 239 46.61 -25.21 12.34
CA ASP A 239 47.03 -24.81 13.67
C ASP A 239 45.95 -23.93 14.33
N ASP A 240 46.01 -23.99 15.64
CA ASP A 240 45.11 -23.55 16.71
C ASP A 240 44.81 -22.04 16.72
N ASP A 241 43.57 -21.64 17.06
CA ASP A 241 43.32 -20.48 17.92
C ASP A 241 41.85 -20.43 18.39
N THR A 242 41.69 -20.67 19.69
CA THR A 242 40.53 -20.42 20.55
C THR A 242 39.99 -18.99 20.43
N GLN A 243 38.67 -18.81 20.23
CA GLN A 243 37.91 -17.73 20.88
C GLN A 243 36.38 -17.91 20.84
N ASP A 244 35.83 -18.00 22.05
CA ASP A 244 34.53 -17.52 22.55
C ASP A 244 33.35 -17.35 21.58
N GLY A 245 32.35 -18.23 21.71
CA GLY A 245 31.04 -18.07 21.10
C GLY A 245 30.07 -17.31 22.02
N THR A 246 29.63 -16.13 21.59
CA THR A 246 28.40 -15.48 22.06
C THR A 246 27.22 -15.87 21.15
N PRO A 247 26.04 -16.22 21.71
CA PRO A 247 24.88 -16.62 20.92
C PRO A 247 24.08 -15.39 20.48
N GLU A 248 24.35 -14.86 19.28
CA GLU A 248 23.55 -13.75 18.68
C GLU A 248 22.56 -14.21 17.59
N VAL A 249 22.56 -15.49 17.20
CA VAL A 249 21.82 -15.97 16.01
C VAL A 249 20.36 -16.37 16.28
N GLU A 250 19.98 -16.66 17.53
CA GLU A 250 18.59 -17.08 17.86
C GLU A 250 17.62 -15.92 18.15
N PHE A 251 18.12 -14.71 18.45
CA PHE A 251 17.24 -13.60 18.88
C PHE A 251 16.45 -12.96 17.72
N ASN A 252 16.99 -12.96 16.50
CA ASN A 252 16.36 -12.26 15.36
C ASN A 252 15.21 -13.05 14.71
N ASP A 253 15.27 -14.39 14.65
CA ASP A 253 14.22 -15.24 14.04
C ASP A 253 12.96 -15.34 14.93
N ILE A 254 13.13 -15.25 16.26
CA ILE A 254 12.02 -15.20 17.23
C ILE A 254 11.29 -13.84 17.16
N THR A 255 12.02 -12.75 16.98
CA THR A 255 11.46 -11.39 17.00
C THR A 255 10.61 -11.09 15.76
N GLN A 256 10.96 -11.66 14.60
CA GLN A 256 10.26 -11.41 13.33
C GLN A 256 8.94 -12.19 13.20
N ARG A 257 8.92 -13.48 13.59
CA ARG A 257 7.66 -14.27 13.71
C ARG A 257 6.71 -13.68 14.77
N HIS A 258 7.26 -12.97 15.75
CA HIS A 258 6.50 -12.35 16.82
C HIS A 258 5.70 -11.11 16.37
N LEU A 259 6.26 -10.26 15.49
CA LEU A 259 5.55 -9.08 14.96
C LEU A 259 4.39 -9.43 14.01
N GLU A 260 4.57 -10.46 13.17
CA GLU A 260 3.56 -10.94 12.21
C GLU A 260 2.33 -11.53 12.94
N ASN A 261 2.58 -12.35 13.97
CA ASN A 261 1.56 -12.92 14.85
C ASN A 261 0.83 -11.85 15.69
N THR A 262 1.54 -10.83 16.17
CA THR A 262 0.93 -9.76 16.98
C THR A 262 -0.08 -8.95 16.17
N SER A 263 0.17 -8.70 14.88
CA SER A 263 -0.74 -7.92 14.03
C SER A 263 -2.07 -8.65 13.72
N GLU A 264 -2.03 -9.96 13.50
CA GLU A 264 -3.24 -10.78 13.36
C GLU A 264 -4.06 -10.87 14.65
N VAL A 265 -3.38 -11.07 15.79
CA VAL A 265 -4.05 -11.14 17.09
C VAL A 265 -4.67 -9.78 17.46
N LEU A 266 -3.98 -8.67 17.18
CA LEU A 266 -4.56 -7.33 17.35
C LEU A 266 -5.80 -7.11 16.47
N LEU A 267 -5.83 -7.67 15.25
CA LEU A 267 -7.01 -7.62 14.38
C LEU A 267 -8.17 -8.45 14.94
N HIS A 268 -7.87 -9.63 15.51
CA HIS A 268 -8.84 -10.51 16.17
C HIS A 268 -9.43 -9.85 17.43
N HIS A 269 -8.59 -9.12 18.17
CA HIS A 269 -8.95 -8.41 19.40
C HIS A 269 -9.23 -6.92 19.19
N LYS A 270 -9.57 -6.49 17.96
CA LYS A 270 -9.89 -5.09 17.62
C LYS A 270 -10.91 -4.43 18.54
N HIS A 271 -11.84 -5.21 19.09
CA HIS A 271 -12.88 -4.72 19.99
C HIS A 271 -12.31 -4.26 21.34
N ILE A 272 -11.25 -4.89 21.83
CA ILE A 272 -10.52 -4.51 23.06
C ILE A 272 -9.77 -3.20 22.81
N TYR A 273 -9.08 -3.10 21.68
CA TYR A 273 -8.41 -1.85 21.30
C TYR A 273 -9.39 -0.68 21.12
N ILE A 274 -10.55 -0.91 20.48
CA ILE A 274 -11.62 0.10 20.38
C ILE A 274 -12.10 0.53 21.77
N LYS A 275 -12.18 -0.40 22.74
CA LYS A 275 -12.55 -0.09 24.12
C LYS A 275 -11.48 0.76 24.80
N LEU A 276 -10.20 0.41 24.64
CA LEU A 276 -9.07 1.22 25.11
C LEU A 276 -9.15 2.66 24.58
N VAL A 277 -9.30 2.83 23.28
CA VAL A 277 -9.43 4.16 22.65
C VAL A 277 -10.61 4.92 23.25
N LYS A 278 -11.78 4.29 23.42
CA LYS A 278 -12.94 4.94 24.04
C LYS A 278 -12.65 5.42 25.46
N GLU A 279 -12.01 4.61 26.29
CA GLU A 279 -11.64 5.01 27.65
C GLU A 279 -10.66 6.18 27.64
N SER A 280 -9.67 6.18 26.73
CA SER A 280 -8.76 7.30 26.55
C SER A 280 -9.50 8.60 26.17
N LEU A 281 -10.48 8.51 25.25
CA LEU A 281 -11.32 9.65 24.89
C LEU A 281 -12.15 10.17 26.07
N VAL A 282 -12.68 9.27 26.92
CA VAL A 282 -13.42 9.64 28.13
C VAL A 282 -12.51 10.38 29.11
N VAL A 283 -11.26 9.95 29.30
CA VAL A 283 -10.29 10.63 30.16
C VAL A 283 -10.02 12.05 29.65
N ILE A 284 -9.82 12.23 28.34
CA ILE A 284 -9.64 13.56 27.73
C ILE A 284 -10.86 14.46 28.00
N ILE A 285 -12.08 13.93 27.86
CA ILE A 285 -13.32 14.68 28.17
C ILE A 285 -13.38 15.05 29.66
N LYS A 286 -13.09 14.11 30.56
CA LYS A 286 -13.10 14.33 32.02
C LYS A 286 -12.04 15.33 32.47
N ASN A 287 -10.91 15.38 31.78
CA ASN A 287 -9.86 16.37 31.98
C ASN A 287 -10.18 17.73 31.34
N SER A 288 -11.43 17.95 30.92
CA SER A 288 -11.88 19.18 30.27
C SER A 288 -11.03 19.57 29.06
N PHE A 289 -10.56 18.58 28.28
CA PHE A 289 -9.76 18.80 27.06
C PHE A 289 -8.45 19.58 27.28
N ARG A 290 -7.93 19.61 28.51
CA ARG A 290 -6.58 20.14 28.78
C ARG A 290 -5.55 19.34 28.01
N GLU A 291 -4.49 20.03 27.57
CA GLU A 291 -3.32 19.35 27.01
C GLU A 291 -2.86 18.28 27.99
N THR A 292 -2.74 17.05 27.49
CA THR A 292 -2.43 15.87 28.30
C THR A 292 -1.29 15.14 27.62
N THR A 293 -0.27 14.72 28.37
CA THR A 293 0.80 13.91 27.81
C THR A 293 0.32 12.47 27.62
N LEU A 294 0.96 11.72 26.71
CA LEU A 294 0.70 10.30 26.55
C LEU A 294 0.91 9.56 27.87
N ASP A 295 1.96 9.93 28.63
CA ASP A 295 2.28 9.33 29.92
C ASP A 295 1.18 9.58 30.96
N ASP A 296 0.65 10.80 31.04
CA ASP A 296 -0.50 11.11 31.91
C ASP A 296 -1.74 10.28 31.53
N LEU A 297 -1.97 10.14 30.23
CA LEU A 297 -3.11 9.40 29.70
C LEU A 297 -3.02 7.90 30.02
N VAL A 298 -1.86 7.28 29.79
CA VAL A 298 -1.66 5.83 30.04
C VAL A 298 -1.50 5.53 31.53
N SER A 299 -1.13 6.52 32.35
CA SER A 299 -1.11 6.42 33.81
C SER A 299 -2.51 6.53 34.43
N ASN A 300 -3.52 6.99 33.68
CA ASN A 300 -4.89 7.03 34.17
C ASN A 300 -5.37 5.61 34.51
N ARG A 301 -5.91 5.41 35.72
CA ARG A 301 -6.36 4.10 36.23
C ARG A 301 -7.24 3.31 35.23
N TYR A 302 -8.16 3.98 34.54
CA TYR A 302 -9.09 3.30 33.62
C TYR A 302 -8.39 2.86 32.33
N VAL A 303 -7.53 3.73 31.77
CA VAL A 303 -6.74 3.47 30.57
C VAL A 303 -5.70 2.39 30.87
N LEU A 304 -4.95 2.52 31.96
CA LEU A 304 -3.98 1.52 32.42
C LEU A 304 -4.62 0.16 32.61
N ASN A 305 -5.83 0.10 33.19
CA ASN A 305 -6.56 -1.15 33.34
C ASN A 305 -6.92 -1.76 31.97
N GLN A 306 -7.34 -0.96 30.98
CA GLN A 306 -7.58 -1.49 29.63
C GLN A 306 -6.29 -1.95 28.95
N ILE A 307 -5.17 -1.24 29.14
CA ILE A 307 -3.85 -1.66 28.66
C ILE A 307 -3.46 -3.01 29.27
N ASN A 308 -3.67 -3.19 30.58
CA ASN A 308 -3.37 -4.44 31.28
C ASN A 308 -4.24 -5.59 30.80
N VAL A 309 -5.56 -5.39 30.72
CA VAL A 309 -6.48 -6.41 30.18
C VAL A 309 -6.09 -6.78 28.76
N PHE A 310 -5.71 -5.80 27.94
CA PHE A 310 -5.30 -6.09 26.57
C PHE A 310 -3.97 -6.85 26.53
N ALA A 311 -2.98 -6.44 27.34
CA ALA A 311 -1.71 -7.13 27.44
C ALA A 311 -1.87 -8.58 27.93
N GLU A 312 -2.74 -8.83 28.92
CA GLU A 312 -3.06 -10.19 29.41
C GLU A 312 -3.65 -11.07 28.30
N VAL A 313 -4.58 -10.53 27.52
CA VAL A 313 -5.15 -11.25 26.38
C VAL A 313 -4.05 -11.58 25.36
N LEU A 314 -3.19 -10.63 25.01
CA LEU A 314 -2.07 -10.90 24.08
C LEU A 314 -1.07 -11.92 24.65
N GLN A 315 -0.79 -11.90 25.95
CA GLN A 315 0.09 -12.87 26.62
C GLN A 315 -0.48 -14.29 26.57
N GLN A 316 -1.78 -14.45 26.82
CA GLN A 316 -2.44 -15.77 26.78
C GLN A 316 -2.37 -16.41 25.38
N PHE A 317 -2.37 -15.59 24.33
CA PHE A 317 -2.30 -16.09 22.95
C PHE A 317 -0.90 -16.50 22.49
N HIS A 318 0.16 -15.94 23.08
CA HIS A 318 1.52 -16.13 22.58
C HIS A 318 2.46 -16.90 23.52
N GLY A 319 2.09 -17.17 24.77
CA GLY A 319 2.86 -18.04 25.66
C GLY A 319 4.27 -17.55 26.07
N PHE A 320 4.72 -16.40 25.59
CA PHE A 320 6.03 -15.81 25.88
C PHE A 320 5.94 -14.54 26.76
N HIS A 321 7.00 -14.28 27.55
CA HIS A 321 7.19 -13.10 28.39
C HIS A 321 7.54 -11.84 27.59
N ILE A 322 6.61 -11.37 26.76
CA ILE A 322 6.80 -10.15 25.96
C ILE A 322 6.04 -8.99 26.59
N ASN A 323 6.68 -7.82 26.63
CA ASN A 323 6.10 -6.60 27.19
C ASN A 323 5.13 -5.94 26.20
N TYR A 324 3.94 -6.53 26.05
CA TYR A 324 2.89 -5.99 25.18
C TYR A 324 2.38 -4.61 25.59
N ARG A 325 2.64 -4.15 26.83
CA ARG A 325 2.22 -2.82 27.26
C ARG A 325 2.86 -1.73 26.39
N SER A 326 4.16 -1.84 26.11
CA SER A 326 4.87 -0.87 25.28
C SER A 326 4.30 -0.80 23.85
N GLU A 327 3.99 -1.95 23.26
CA GLU A 327 3.38 -2.03 21.92
C GLU A 327 1.97 -1.44 21.89
N ILE A 328 1.15 -1.72 22.91
CA ILE A 328 -0.20 -1.15 23.04
C ILE A 328 -0.13 0.39 23.18
N ILE A 329 0.82 0.90 23.98
CA ILE A 329 1.04 2.34 24.17
C ILE A 329 1.50 2.97 22.86
N PHE A 330 2.42 2.34 22.14
CA PHE A 330 2.88 2.80 20.83
C PHE A 330 1.71 2.91 19.83
N ARG A 331 0.84 1.90 19.76
CA ARG A 331 -0.35 1.95 18.89
C ARG A 331 -1.36 3.00 19.32
N LEU A 332 -1.50 3.24 20.62
CA LEU A 332 -2.35 4.32 21.11
C LEU A 332 -1.78 5.69 20.69
N ALA A 333 -0.46 5.87 20.76
CA ALA A 333 0.21 7.07 20.24
C ALA A 333 -0.01 7.25 18.74
N LEU A 334 0.11 6.17 17.95
CA LEU A 334 -0.18 6.21 16.51
C LEU A 334 -1.63 6.65 16.23
N TYR A 335 -2.61 6.14 16.98
CA TYR A 335 -4.00 6.60 16.83
C TYR A 335 -4.14 8.11 17.02
N PHE A 336 -3.52 8.69 18.05
CA PHE A 336 -3.57 10.14 18.26
C PHE A 336 -2.79 10.92 17.20
N LYS A 337 -1.68 10.37 16.72
CA LYS A 337 -0.86 10.98 15.67
C LYS A 337 -1.55 11.00 14.30
N GLU A 338 -2.25 9.93 13.93
CA GLU A 338 -2.88 9.80 12.62
C GLU A 338 -4.31 10.37 12.55
N SER A 339 -4.94 10.56 13.70
CA SER A 339 -6.29 11.13 13.77
C SER A 339 -6.27 12.63 13.59
N GLU A 340 -6.94 13.13 12.55
CA GLU A 340 -7.08 14.57 12.27
C GLU A 340 -7.87 15.34 13.35
N LEU A 341 -8.39 14.66 14.37
CA LEU A 341 -9.09 15.25 15.52
C LEU A 341 -8.15 15.73 16.63
N PHE A 342 -6.89 15.30 16.60
CA PHE A 342 -5.89 15.61 17.60
C PHE A 342 -4.65 16.21 16.91
N GLU A 343 -3.94 17.06 17.64
CA GLU A 343 -2.58 17.43 17.30
C GLU A 343 -1.68 16.67 18.29
N PHE A 344 -0.69 15.94 17.74
CA PHE A 344 0.21 15.11 18.53
C PHE A 344 1.65 15.50 18.24
N THR A 345 2.32 16.09 19.23
CA THR A 345 3.71 16.58 19.14
C THR A 345 4.43 16.25 20.45
N ASP A 346 5.60 15.63 20.37
CA ASP A 346 6.43 15.31 21.55
C ASP A 346 5.65 14.65 22.70
N SER A 347 4.82 13.66 22.36
CA SER A 347 3.93 12.96 23.30
C SER A 347 2.82 13.82 23.94
N ILE A 348 2.66 15.08 23.54
CA ILE A 348 1.57 15.95 23.98
C ILE A 348 0.37 15.77 23.04
N ILE A 349 -0.80 15.50 23.62
CA ILE A 349 -2.07 15.37 22.91
C ILE A 349 -2.87 16.67 23.09
N LYS A 350 -3.10 17.40 22.00
CA LYS A 350 -4.01 18.54 21.96
C LYS A 350 -5.30 18.15 21.25
N SER A 351 -6.44 18.46 21.87
CA SER A 351 -7.75 17.93 21.43
C SER A 351 -8.73 19.01 20.98
N ALA A 352 -8.28 20.12 20.37
CA ALA A 352 -9.13 21.26 20.03
C ALA A 352 -10.32 20.88 19.09
N LYS A 353 -10.05 20.10 18.04
CA LYS A 353 -11.10 19.64 17.10
C LYS A 353 -12.04 18.62 17.76
N PHE A 354 -11.50 17.70 18.55
CA PHE A 354 -12.29 16.75 19.33
C PHE A 354 -13.20 17.45 20.36
N GLN A 355 -12.68 18.47 21.05
CA GLN A 355 -13.43 19.32 21.97
C GLN A 355 -14.59 20.04 21.26
N PHE A 356 -14.31 20.64 20.09
CA PHE A 356 -15.36 21.27 19.28
C PHE A 356 -16.45 20.26 18.90
N MET A 357 -16.06 19.06 18.46
CA MET A 357 -17.01 18.00 18.12
C MET A 357 -17.92 17.65 19.31
N TYR A 358 -17.33 17.43 20.49
CA TYR A 358 -18.06 17.11 21.71
C TYR A 358 -19.09 18.19 22.08
N HIS A 359 -18.66 19.46 22.18
CA HIS A 359 -19.57 20.55 22.54
C HIS A 359 -20.63 20.81 21.47
N SER A 360 -20.30 20.61 20.20
CA SER A 360 -21.25 20.71 19.10
C SER A 360 -22.35 19.66 19.23
N ILE A 361 -21.99 18.39 19.52
CA ILE A 361 -22.95 17.31 19.79
C ILE A 361 -23.80 17.64 21.02
N GLN A 362 -23.17 18.03 22.14
CA GLN A 362 -23.86 18.37 23.38
C GLN A 362 -24.92 19.46 23.15
N ARG A 363 -24.54 20.55 22.45
CA ARG A 363 -25.46 21.62 22.07
C ARG A 363 -26.63 21.13 21.21
N LYS A 364 -26.38 20.23 20.26
CA LYS A 364 -27.47 19.64 19.44
C LYS A 364 -28.42 18.80 20.26
N LEU A 365 -27.92 17.99 21.18
CA LEU A 365 -28.75 17.17 22.08
C LEU A 365 -29.61 18.01 23.04
N SER A 366 -29.18 19.21 23.41
CA SER A 366 -29.99 20.12 24.22
C SER A 366 -31.05 20.88 23.42
N THR A 367 -30.84 21.09 22.11
CA THR A 367 -31.65 22.01 21.29
C THR A 367 -32.54 21.35 20.24
N ARG A 368 -32.28 20.08 19.89
CA ARG A 368 -33.02 19.37 18.84
C ARG A 368 -33.87 18.26 19.43
N THR A 369 -34.88 17.84 18.68
CA THR A 369 -35.70 16.66 18.99
C THR A 369 -35.21 15.42 18.26
N GLN A 370 -34.39 15.59 17.22
CA GLN A 370 -33.77 14.51 16.47
C GLN A 370 -32.40 14.90 15.91
N ILE A 371 -31.51 13.92 15.76
CA ILE A 371 -30.22 14.03 15.09
C ILE A 371 -30.09 12.86 14.11
N LYS A 372 -30.06 13.14 12.81
CA LYS A 372 -29.70 12.16 11.78
C LYS A 372 -28.18 12.05 11.73
N THR A 373 -27.61 10.96 12.24
CA THR A 373 -26.16 10.87 12.51
C THR A 373 -25.33 11.09 11.25
N LEU A 374 -25.71 10.51 10.10
CA LEU A 374 -24.96 10.67 8.85
C LEU A 374 -24.96 12.11 8.34
N LYS A 375 -26.12 12.78 8.31
CA LYS A 375 -26.19 14.20 7.90
C LYS A 375 -25.39 15.10 8.84
N TYR A 376 -25.36 14.73 10.12
CA TYR A 376 -24.61 15.48 11.11
C TYR A 376 -23.10 15.22 11.02
N LEU A 377 -22.70 14.00 10.65
CA LEU A 377 -21.33 13.66 10.31
C LEU A 377 -20.82 14.51 9.15
N ASP A 378 -21.61 14.66 8.07
CA ASP A 378 -21.25 15.53 6.94
C ASP A 378 -21.02 16.99 7.38
N TYR A 379 -21.87 17.47 8.29
CA TYR A 379 -21.74 18.81 8.87
C TYR A 379 -20.44 18.93 9.68
N LEU A 380 -20.14 17.97 10.56
CA LEU A 380 -18.94 17.97 11.39
C LEU A 380 -17.67 17.89 10.54
N THR A 381 -17.65 17.01 9.55
CA THR A 381 -16.55 16.80 8.60
C THR A 381 -16.20 18.11 7.87
N LYS A 382 -17.22 18.79 7.32
CA LYS A 382 -17.04 20.11 6.69
C LYS A 382 -16.62 21.19 7.67
N ARG A 383 -17.19 21.22 8.87
CA ARG A 383 -16.94 22.27 9.86
C ARG A 383 -15.56 22.16 10.51
N LEU A 384 -15.08 20.94 10.73
CA LEU A 384 -13.78 20.63 11.34
C LEU A 384 -12.65 20.51 10.31
N GLN A 385 -12.97 20.52 9.02
CA GLN A 385 -12.02 20.30 7.92
C GLN A 385 -11.22 19.00 8.15
N ILE A 386 -11.95 17.92 8.41
CA ILE A 386 -11.41 16.57 8.56
C ILE A 386 -11.95 15.72 7.41
N ASN A 387 -11.16 14.79 6.93
CA ASN A 387 -11.49 13.83 5.88
C ASN A 387 -11.98 12.51 6.47
N ASN A 388 -11.48 12.14 7.66
CA ASN A 388 -11.71 10.83 8.26
C ASN A 388 -12.45 10.94 9.60
N CYS A 389 -13.79 10.94 9.54
CA CYS A 389 -14.64 10.82 10.74
C CYS A 389 -15.67 9.69 10.54
N ASP A 390 -15.63 8.67 11.41
CA ASP A 390 -16.61 7.57 11.37
C ASP A 390 -17.86 7.94 12.21
N TYR A 391 -19.05 7.64 11.68
CA TYR A 391 -20.32 7.73 12.39
C TYR A 391 -20.32 6.96 13.73
N LYS A 392 -19.47 5.92 13.88
CA LYS A 392 -19.28 5.20 15.15
C LYS A 392 -18.74 6.09 16.26
N LEU A 393 -17.81 7.01 15.96
CA LEU A 393 -17.30 7.96 16.95
C LEU A 393 -18.40 8.93 17.38
N VAL A 394 -19.16 9.47 16.41
CA VAL A 394 -20.30 10.36 16.70
C VAL A 394 -21.35 9.64 17.55
N ASN A 395 -21.70 8.40 17.22
CA ASN A 395 -22.63 7.59 18.01
C ASN A 395 -22.09 7.27 19.42
N PHE A 396 -20.79 7.04 19.56
CA PHE A 396 -20.17 6.86 20.86
C PHE A 396 -20.29 8.14 21.70
N LEU A 397 -19.97 9.31 21.14
CA LEU A 397 -20.07 10.59 21.86
C LEU A 397 -21.52 10.91 22.25
N ILE A 398 -22.49 10.67 21.37
CA ILE A 398 -23.90 10.84 21.72
C ILE A 398 -24.29 9.91 22.87
N ARG A 399 -23.93 8.61 22.80
CA ARG A 399 -24.18 7.65 23.89
C ARG A 399 -23.56 8.12 25.20
N TYR A 400 -22.31 8.54 25.16
CA TYR A 400 -21.60 9.02 26.33
C TYR A 400 -22.31 10.22 26.94
N ILE A 401 -22.57 11.28 26.16
CA ILE A 401 -23.26 12.48 26.63
C ILE A 401 -24.63 12.15 27.21
N VAL A 402 -25.43 11.32 26.53
CA VAL A 402 -26.74 10.87 27.01
C VAL A 402 -26.62 10.07 28.31
N SER A 403 -25.60 9.22 28.45
CA SER A 403 -25.39 8.44 29.69
C SER A 403 -24.87 9.27 30.88
N THR A 404 -24.25 10.42 30.62
CA THR A 404 -23.68 11.30 31.64
C THR A 404 -24.48 12.59 31.84
N SER A 405 -25.69 12.68 31.29
CA SER A 405 -26.58 13.82 31.45
C SER A 405 -28.03 13.36 31.63
N ASP A 406 -28.91 14.24 32.10
CA ASP A 406 -30.34 13.93 32.27
C ASP A 406 -31.13 13.93 30.94
N LEU A 407 -30.43 13.84 29.81
CA LEU A 407 -31.02 13.91 28.48
C LEU A 407 -31.63 12.56 28.11
N ARG A 408 -32.95 12.53 27.91
CA ARG A 408 -33.66 11.34 27.44
C ARG A 408 -33.62 11.24 25.92
N TRP A 409 -32.77 10.35 25.41
CA TRP A 409 -32.63 10.10 23.97
C TRP A 409 -32.57 8.61 23.67
N LYS A 410 -33.16 8.22 22.54
CA LYS A 410 -33.16 6.84 22.04
C LYS A 410 -32.53 6.78 20.65
N TYR A 411 -31.70 5.77 20.42
CA TYR A 411 -31.14 5.47 19.10
C TYR A 411 -32.09 4.57 18.31
N ILE A 412 -32.42 4.98 17.08
CA ILE A 412 -33.16 4.18 16.10
C ILE A 412 -32.14 3.65 15.09
N LYS A 413 -31.85 2.36 15.18
CA LYS A 413 -30.78 1.70 14.42
C LYS A 413 -31.04 1.74 12.92
N ASP A 414 -32.26 1.43 12.49
CA ASP A 414 -32.61 1.29 11.06
C ASP A 414 -32.52 2.62 10.30
N GLU A 415 -32.69 3.73 11.01
CA GLU A 415 -32.62 5.07 10.44
C GLU A 415 -31.31 5.81 10.76
N ILE A 416 -30.42 5.18 11.54
CA ILE A 416 -29.17 5.76 12.05
C ILE A 416 -29.41 7.19 12.58
N LYS A 417 -30.43 7.32 13.46
CA LYS A 417 -30.83 8.60 14.05
C LYS A 417 -31.03 8.47 15.55
N TRP A 418 -30.87 9.59 16.23
CA TRP A 418 -31.20 9.77 17.63
C TRP A 418 -32.47 10.62 17.72
N ILE A 419 -33.41 10.21 18.57
CA ILE A 419 -34.63 10.96 18.87
C ILE A 419 -34.71 11.23 20.37
N ARG A 420 -35.23 12.40 20.74
CA ARG A 420 -35.55 12.71 22.13
C ARG A 420 -36.73 11.85 22.56
N ALA A 421 -36.57 11.14 23.66
CA ALA A 421 -37.57 10.21 24.20
C ALA A 421 -38.62 10.93 25.05
#